data_AF-A0AAD3MYA9-F1
#
_entry.id   AF-A0AAD3MYA9-F1
#
_cell.length_a   1.000
_cell.length_b   1.000
_cell.length_c   1.000
_cell.angle_alpha   90.00
_cell.angle_beta   90.00
_cell.angle_gamma   90.00
#
_symmetry.space_group_name_H-M   'P 1'
#
loop_
_entity.id
_entity.type
_entity.pdbx_description
1 polymer ?
#
loop_
_entity_poly.entity_id
_entity_poly.type
_entity_poly.pdbx_seq_one_letter_code
_entity_poly.pdbx_strand_id
1 'polypeptide(L)'
;MEGSLVKDNPLLLPLNNEKTVYDGFVTVKERDFRMRILLPPDRQLKRAKLHCSWQLKHLLHGYEHIVKQRLRQSADLVSFMLELKTVLEVGLKSRPECSSIPPPQYYSQLISEMETLGWDK
;
A
#
# COMPACT_ATOMS: atom_id res chain seq x y z
N MET A 1 -21.11 -5.85 11.39
CA MET A 1 -19.68 -5.96 11.00
C MET A 1 -19.37 -5.24 9.69
N GLU A 2 -20.24 -5.27 8.68
CA GLU A 2 -20.02 -4.60 7.37
C GLU A 2 -19.93 -3.07 7.43
N GLY A 3 -20.74 -2.46 8.29
CA GLY A 3 -20.69 -1.02 8.52
C GLY A 3 -19.37 -0.55 9.12
N SER A 4 -18.61 -1.40 9.84
CA SER A 4 -17.36 -0.93 10.47
C SER A 4 -16.25 -0.78 9.44
N LEU A 5 -16.03 -1.78 8.57
CA LEU A 5 -14.94 -1.71 7.60
C LEU A 5 -15.07 -0.50 6.67
N VAL A 6 -16.27 -0.28 6.13
CA VAL A 6 -16.57 0.83 5.21
C VAL A 6 -16.60 2.17 5.96
N LYS A 7 -17.03 2.20 7.22
CA LYS A 7 -16.96 3.42 8.04
C LYS A 7 -15.51 3.84 8.33
N ASP A 8 -14.65 2.87 8.63
CA ASP A 8 -13.24 3.11 8.94
C ASP A 8 -12.36 3.22 7.67
N ASN A 9 -12.84 2.71 6.53
CA ASN A 9 -12.14 2.69 5.24
C ASN A 9 -13.14 2.92 4.09
N PRO A 10 -13.68 4.15 3.95
CA PRO A 10 -14.76 4.44 2.99
C PRO A 10 -14.35 4.23 1.53
N LEU A 11 -13.05 4.27 1.25
CA LEU A 11 -12.50 4.08 -0.09
C LEU A 11 -12.17 2.61 -0.42
N LEU A 12 -12.38 1.67 0.52
CA LEU A 12 -12.12 0.24 0.31
C LEU A 12 -13.44 -0.53 0.23
N LEU A 13 -13.84 -0.88 -0.99
CA LEU A 13 -15.17 -1.40 -1.27
C LEU A 13 -15.12 -2.86 -1.76
N PRO A 14 -16.14 -3.67 -1.42
CA PRO A 14 -16.29 -5.00 -2.01
C PRO A 14 -16.64 -4.87 -3.49
N LEU A 15 -15.93 -5.61 -4.35
CA LEU A 15 -16.15 -5.65 -5.80
C LEU A 15 -17.10 -6.77 -6.25
N ASN A 16 -17.41 -7.71 -5.37
CA ASN A 16 -18.31 -8.82 -5.67
C ASN A 16 -19.35 -9.03 -4.57
N ASN A 17 -20.49 -9.60 -4.95
CA ASN A 17 -21.58 -9.90 -4.02
C ASN A 17 -21.16 -10.87 -2.90
N GLU A 18 -20.18 -11.72 -3.17
CA GLU A 18 -19.63 -12.70 -2.23
C GLU A 18 -18.72 -12.07 -1.18
N LYS A 19 -18.36 -10.78 -1.33
CA LYS A 19 -17.50 -10.03 -0.41
C LYS A 19 -16.15 -10.73 -0.18
N THR A 20 -15.60 -11.29 -1.24
CA THR A 20 -14.27 -11.92 -1.22
C THR A 20 -13.22 -11.07 -1.91
N VAL A 21 -13.61 -10.08 -2.71
CA VAL A 21 -12.69 -9.14 -3.35
C VAL A 21 -12.99 -7.75 -2.83
N TYR A 22 -12.00 -7.11 -2.20
CA TYR A 22 -12.05 -5.72 -1.78
C TYR A 22 -11.01 -4.92 -2.55
N ASP A 23 -11.39 -3.78 -3.10
CA ASP A 23 -10.51 -2.96 -3.94
C ASP A 23 -10.77 -1.49 -3.65
N GLY A 24 -9.70 -0.71 -3.58
CA GLY A 24 -9.84 0.61 -3.00
C GLY A 24 -8.56 1.28 -2.59
N PHE A 25 -8.73 2.28 -1.74
CA PHE A 25 -7.63 3.01 -1.12
C PHE A 25 -7.67 2.84 0.38
N VAL A 26 -6.48 2.79 1.00
CA VAL A 26 -6.32 2.98 2.43
C VAL A 26 -5.71 4.35 2.66
N THR A 27 -6.40 5.16 3.47
CA THR A 27 -5.94 6.50 3.85
C THR A 27 -5.15 6.40 5.16
N VAL A 28 -3.92 6.91 5.15
CA VAL A 28 -3.05 7.00 6.33
C VAL A 28 -2.34 8.35 6.30
N LYS A 29 -2.49 9.14 7.37
CA LYS A 29 -1.88 10.49 7.47
C LYS A 29 -2.12 11.34 6.20
N GLU A 30 -3.38 11.41 5.77
CA GLU A 30 -3.83 12.19 4.59
C GLU A 30 -3.27 11.71 3.24
N ARG A 31 -2.58 10.57 3.21
CA ARG A 31 -2.11 9.93 1.97
C ARG A 31 -2.91 8.69 1.67
N ASP A 32 -3.33 8.57 0.41
CA ASP A 32 -4.10 7.44 -0.08
C ASP A 32 -3.21 6.43 -0.81
N PHE A 33 -3.32 5.17 -0.43
CA PHE A 33 -2.59 4.08 -1.06
C PHE A 33 -3.54 3.07 -1.68
N ARG A 34 -3.44 2.88 -3.00
CA ARG A 34 -4.23 1.87 -3.72
C ARG A 34 -3.85 0.47 -3.26
N MET A 35 -4.85 -0.33 -2.93
CA MET A 35 -4.68 -1.74 -2.58
C MET A 35 -5.91 -2.58 -2.93
N ARG A 36 -5.68 -3.89 -3.02
CA ARG A 36 -6.71 -4.91 -3.25
C ARG A 36 -6.47 -6.12 -2.36
N ILE A 37 -7.54 -6.63 -1.77
CA ILE A 37 -7.53 -7.81 -0.89
C ILE A 37 -8.42 -8.88 -1.53
N LEU A 38 -7.85 -10.05 -1.78
CA LEU A 38 -8.59 -11.21 -2.23
C LEU A 38 -8.63 -12.22 -1.10
N LEU A 39 -9.83 -12.45 -0.57
CA LEU A 39 -10.12 -13.52 0.36
C LEU A 39 -10.37 -14.82 -0.41
N PRO A 40 -10.02 -15.97 0.17
CA PRO A 40 -10.43 -17.25 -0.39
C PRO A 40 -11.95 -17.46 -0.19
N PRO A 41 -12.56 -18.48 -0.83
CA PRO A 41 -13.98 -18.80 -0.66
C PRO A 41 -14.37 -19.09 0.81
N ASP A 42 -13.44 -19.62 1.60
CA ASP A 42 -13.58 -19.87 3.03
C ASP A 42 -13.47 -18.60 3.90
N ARG A 43 -13.20 -17.44 3.27
CA ARG A 43 -13.01 -16.12 3.88
C ARG A 43 -11.90 -16.07 4.94
N GLN A 44 -10.99 -17.05 4.95
CA GLN A 44 -9.89 -17.09 5.91
C GLN A 44 -8.79 -16.09 5.53
N LEU A 45 -8.58 -15.09 6.40
CA LEU A 45 -7.54 -14.06 6.20
C LEU A 45 -6.13 -14.65 6.03
N LYS A 46 -5.82 -15.76 6.71
CA LYS A 46 -4.53 -16.46 6.64
C LYS A 46 -4.09 -16.82 5.22
N ARG A 47 -5.06 -17.01 4.33
CA ARG A 47 -4.85 -17.39 2.92
C ARG A 47 -5.21 -16.25 1.95
N ALA A 48 -5.52 -15.07 2.48
CA ALA A 48 -5.83 -13.91 1.66
C ALA A 48 -4.60 -13.46 0.87
N LYS A 49 -4.84 -12.84 -0.28
CA LYS A 49 -3.81 -12.23 -1.12
C LYS A 49 -3.95 -10.72 -1.05
N LEU A 50 -2.84 -10.06 -0.74
CA LEU A 50 -2.73 -8.61 -0.68
C LEU A 50 -1.99 -8.10 -1.91
N HIS A 51 -2.67 -7.30 -2.73
CA HIS A 51 -2.07 -6.58 -3.84
C HIS A 51 -1.96 -5.11 -3.48
N CYS A 52 -0.74 -4.60 -3.56
CA CYS A 52 -0.42 -3.21 -3.23
C CYS A 52 0.03 -2.47 -4.50
N SER A 53 -0.26 -1.17 -4.57
CA SER A 53 0.38 -0.29 -5.55
C SER A 53 1.90 -0.26 -5.38
N TRP A 54 2.63 0.21 -6.39
CA TRP A 54 4.08 0.35 -6.31
C TRP A 54 4.51 1.24 -5.14
N GLN A 55 3.79 2.34 -4.89
CA GLN A 55 4.04 3.26 -3.77
C GLN A 55 3.90 2.53 -2.43
N LEU A 56 2.83 1.75 -2.28
CA LEU A 56 2.56 1.01 -1.05
C LEU A 56 3.55 -0.14 -0.85
N LYS A 57 3.93 -0.84 -1.92
CA LYS A 57 5.01 -1.86 -1.87
C LYS A 57 6.33 -1.24 -1.43
N HIS A 58 6.68 -0.08 -1.97
CA HIS A 58 7.90 0.63 -1.61
C HIS A 58 7.87 1.07 -0.14
N LEU A 59 6.74 1.62 0.32
CA LEU A 59 6.55 2.00 1.72
C LEU A 59 6.67 0.81 2.68
N LEU A 60 6.16 -0.35 2.28
CA LEU A 60 6.21 -1.60 3.05
C LEU A 60 7.52 -2.36 2.92
N HIS A 61 8.50 -1.84 2.18
CA HIS A 61 9.79 -2.50 2.03
C HIS A 61 10.50 -2.62 3.39
N GLY A 62 10.91 -3.84 3.75
CA GLY A 62 11.45 -4.19 5.07
C GLY A 62 10.39 -4.61 6.10
N TYR A 63 9.11 -4.27 5.87
CA TYR A 63 7.98 -4.61 6.74
C TYR A 63 7.12 -5.76 6.19
N GLU A 64 7.51 -6.41 5.09
CA GLU A 64 6.70 -7.42 4.41
C GLU A 64 6.38 -8.62 5.32
N HIS A 65 7.34 -9.00 6.16
CA HIS A 65 7.16 -10.09 7.13
C HIS A 65 6.11 -9.74 8.19
N ILE A 66 6.09 -8.49 8.67
CA ILE A 66 5.11 -8.00 9.64
C ILE A 66 3.72 -8.00 9.00
N VAL A 67 3.58 -7.50 7.78
CA VAL A 67 2.29 -7.50 7.07
C VAL A 67 1.77 -8.92 6.88
N LYS A 68 2.64 -9.86 6.47
CA LYS A 68 2.28 -11.29 6.34
C LYS A 68 1.88 -11.89 7.69
N GLN A 69 2.57 -11.53 8.76
CA GLN A 69 2.25 -11.99 10.10
C GLN A 69 0.87 -11.48 10.54
N ARG A 70 0.59 -10.18 10.37
CA ARG A 70 -0.71 -9.58 10.72
C ARG A 70 -1.82 -10.26 9.92
N LEU A 71 -1.64 -10.42 8.61
CA LEU A 71 -2.62 -11.13 7.77
C LEU A 71 -2.95 -12.55 8.26
N ARG A 72 -2.01 -13.24 8.91
CA ARG A 72 -2.23 -14.58 9.49
C ARG A 72 -2.85 -14.58 10.88
N GLN A 73 -2.60 -13.53 11.66
CA GLN A 73 -2.96 -13.47 13.08
C GLN A 73 -4.24 -12.69 13.35
N SER A 74 -4.61 -11.74 12.49
CA SER A 74 -5.84 -10.96 12.66
C SER A 74 -7.07 -11.87 12.59
N ALA A 75 -8.02 -11.64 13.51
CA ALA A 75 -9.27 -12.42 13.58
C ALA A 75 -10.20 -12.15 12.40
N ASP A 76 -10.18 -10.92 11.88
CA ASP A 76 -11.07 -10.45 10.83
C ASP A 76 -10.43 -9.30 10.03
N LEU A 77 -11.10 -8.91 8.94
CA LEU A 77 -10.60 -7.90 8.00
C LEU A 77 -10.52 -6.50 8.61
N VAL A 78 -11.42 -6.12 9.52
CA VAL A 78 -11.40 -4.82 10.19
C VAL A 78 -10.17 -4.74 11.10
N SER A 79 -9.95 -5.78 11.91
CA SER A 79 -8.76 -5.91 12.76
C SER A 79 -7.47 -5.85 11.95
N PHE A 80 -7.39 -6.58 10.83
CA PHE A 80 -6.23 -6.53 9.94
C PHE A 80 -5.98 -5.13 9.38
N MET A 81 -7.02 -4.44 8.92
CA MET A 81 -6.88 -3.09 8.36
C MET A 81 -6.37 -2.11 9.40
N LEU A 82 -6.82 -2.21 10.65
CA LEU A 82 -6.32 -1.37 11.74
C LEU A 82 -4.81 -1.62 11.98
N GLU A 83 -4.41 -2.88 12.10
CA GLU A 83 -3.00 -3.25 12.29
C GLU A 83 -2.12 -2.82 11.11
N LEU A 84 -2.62 -2.99 9.89
CA LEU A 84 -1.93 -2.55 8.68
C LEU A 84 -1.72 -1.03 8.69
N LYS A 85 -2.75 -0.24 9.02
CA LYS A 85 -2.63 1.22 9.14
C LYS A 85 -1.54 1.59 10.13
N THR A 86 -1.44 0.91 11.27
CA THR A 86 -0.35 1.15 12.24
C THR A 86 1.03 0.91 11.63
N VAL A 87 1.21 -0.18 10.86
CA VAL A 87 2.48 -0.45 10.17
C VAL A 87 2.80 0.65 9.15
N LEU A 88 1.80 1.10 8.39
CA LEU A 88 1.95 2.17 7.40
C LEU A 88 2.30 3.51 8.06
N GLU A 89 1.69 3.84 9.19
CA GLU A 89 2.03 5.05 9.95
C GLU A 89 3.48 5.04 10.42
N VAL A 90 3.99 3.89 10.87
CA VAL A 90 5.39 3.74 11.27
C VAL A 90 6.31 3.91 10.06
N GLY A 91 6.00 3.27 8.94
CA GLY A 91 6.76 3.41 7.69
C GLY A 91 6.78 4.83 7.12
N LEU A 92 5.70 5.59 7.34
CA LEU A 92 5.61 7.00 6.95
C LEU A 92 6.42 7.90 7.90
N LYS A 93 6.42 7.63 9.20
CA LYS A 93 7.22 8.39 10.18
C LYS A 93 8.72 8.14 10.02
N SER A 94 9.13 6.93 9.65
CA SER A 94 10.54 6.58 9.47
C SER A 94 11.14 7.13 8.17
N ARG A 95 10.29 7.56 7.23
CA ARG A 95 10.70 8.29 6.05
C ARG A 95 10.61 9.78 6.36
N PRO A 96 11.72 10.50 6.59
CA PRO A 96 11.67 11.95 6.46
C PRO A 96 11.09 12.24 5.08
N GLU A 97 10.29 13.29 4.96
CA GLU A 97 9.77 13.77 3.69
C GLU A 97 10.94 14.17 2.79
N CYS A 98 11.61 13.18 2.21
CA CYS A 98 12.73 13.36 1.30
C CYS A 98 12.13 13.60 -0.09
N SER A 99 11.34 14.65 -0.18
CA SER A 99 11.35 15.52 -1.34
C SER A 99 12.38 16.61 -1.06
N SER A 100 13.63 16.22 -0.77
CA SER A 100 14.71 17.13 -1.10
C SER A 100 14.73 17.13 -2.62
N ILE A 101 14.27 18.24 -3.21
CA ILE A 101 14.44 18.46 -4.64
C ILE A 101 15.93 18.24 -4.90
N PRO A 102 16.32 17.25 -5.72
CA PRO A 102 17.73 16.99 -5.93
C PRO A 102 18.37 18.28 -6.48
N PRO A 103 19.64 18.55 -6.14
CA PRO A 103 20.31 19.76 -6.59
C PRO A 103 20.18 19.94 -8.11
N PRO A 104 20.10 21.17 -8.64
CA PRO A 104 19.95 21.44 -10.08
C PRO A 104 20.98 20.70 -10.96
N GLN A 105 22.16 20.41 -10.40
CA GLN A 105 23.22 19.65 -11.07
C GLN A 105 22.80 18.20 -11.40
N TYR A 106 21.97 17.57 -10.57
CA TYR A 106 21.48 16.21 -10.80
C TYR A 106 20.62 16.12 -12.06
N TYR A 107 19.76 17.12 -12.31
CA TYR A 107 18.97 17.19 -13.54
C TYR A 107 19.84 17.46 -14.76
N SER A 108 20.84 18.34 -14.63
CA SER A 108 21.79 18.62 -15.72
C SER A 108 22.60 17.37 -16.10
N GLN A 109 22.99 16.57 -15.11
CA GLN A 109 23.69 15.31 -15.32
C GLN A 109 22.80 14.27 -16.01
N LEU A 110 21.56 14.10 -15.56
CA LEU A 110 20.61 13.18 -16.21
C LEU A 110 20.34 13.55 -17.67
N ILE A 111 20.21 14.83 -18.00
CA ILE A 111 20.03 15.29 -19.37
C ILE A 111 21.25 14.92 -20.22
N SER A 112 22.46 15.17 -19.72
CA SER A 112 23.71 14.79 -20.40
C SER A 112 23.85 13.27 -20.57
N GLU A 113 23.46 12.48 -19.56
CA GLU A 113 23.41 11.02 -19.65
C GLU A 113 22.37 10.55 -20.69
N MET A 114 21.21 11.20 -20.80
CA MET A 114 20.22 10.89 -21.83
C MET A 114 20.70 11.26 -23.24
N GLU A 115 21.39 12.38 -23.40
CA GLU A 115 21.99 12.81 -24.67
C GLU A 115 23.10 11.85 -25.12
N THR A 116 23.95 11.38 -24.20
CA THR A 116 25.01 10.41 -24.50
C THR A 116 24.49 9.01 -24.82
N LEU A 117 23.35 8.62 -24.25
CA LEU A 117 22.66 7.36 -24.57
C LEU A 117 21.92 7.39 -25.93
N GLY A 118 22.00 8.51 -26.66
CA GLY A 118 21.55 8.59 -28.05
C GLY A 118 20.03 8.51 -28.18
N TRP A 119 19.32 9.43 -27.53
CA TRP A 119 17.90 9.68 -27.84
C TRP A 119 17.67 10.36 -29.20
N ASP A 120 18.75 10.58 -29.96
CA ASP A 120 18.73 11.02 -31.35
C ASP A 120 18.99 9.83 -32.30
N LYS A 121 17.92 9.10 -32.61
CA LYS A 121 17.71 8.47 -33.92
C LYS A 121 16.25 8.12 -34.19
#